data_AF-A0A9W9ZUN6-F1
#
_entry.id   AF-A0A9W9ZUN6-F1
#
_cell.length_a   1.000
_cell.length_b   1.000
_cell.length_c   1.000
_cell.angle_alpha   90.00
_cell.angle_beta   90.00
_cell.angle_gamma   90.00
#
_symmetry.space_group_name_H-M   'P 1'
#
loop_
_entity.id
_entity.type
_entity.pdbx_description
1 polymer ?
#
loop_
_entity_poly.entity_id
_entity_poly.type
_entity_poly.pdbx_seq_one_letter_code
_entity_poly.pdbx_strand_id
1 'polypeptide(L)'
;EYTNSDNPFGDAHLLESFVWHKKREKDGEQHLKEEEMRRREKLRQHEAKEREHEKQTREEERETLQREKEADSFKEWEEQEDQFHLEQAKLRLKLRIQDGR
;
A
#
# COMPACT_ATOMS: atom_id res chain seq x y z
N GLU A 1 -11.92 35.88 12.14
CA GLU A 1 -12.54 34.84 12.98
C GLU A 1 -13.97 34.66 12.51
N TYR A 2 -14.31 33.46 12.02
CA TYR A 2 -15.67 33.14 11.64
C TYR A 2 -16.42 32.69 12.89
N THR A 3 -17.52 33.37 13.24
CA THR A 3 -18.28 33.07 14.45
C THR A 3 -19.59 32.35 14.10
N ASN A 4 -20.18 31.61 15.05
CA ASN A 4 -21.48 30.94 14.84
C ASN A 4 -22.59 31.91 14.40
N SER A 5 -22.45 33.21 14.72
CA SER A 5 -23.39 34.26 14.32
C SER A 5 -23.23 34.73 12.87
N ASP A 6 -22.07 34.49 12.25
CA ASP A 6 -21.79 34.82 10.85
C ASP A 6 -22.19 33.70 9.88
N ASN A 7 -22.81 32.64 10.39
CA ASN A 7 -23.16 31.47 9.59
C ASN A 7 -24.34 31.74 8.64
N PRO A 8 -24.13 31.80 7.30
CA PRO A 8 -25.18 32.12 6.34
C PRO A 8 -26.21 30.98 6.19
N PHE A 9 -25.92 29.80 6.74
CA PHE A 9 -26.81 28.64 6.73
C PHE A 9 -27.63 28.50 8.02
N GLY A 10 -27.50 29.44 8.97
CA GLY A 10 -28.31 29.48 10.19
C GLY A 10 -28.00 28.40 11.23
N ASP A 11 -26.89 27.68 11.09
CA ASP A 11 -26.43 26.73 12.12
C ASP A 11 -25.68 27.48 13.23
N ALA A 12 -26.37 27.61 14.37
CA ALA A 12 -25.91 28.34 15.55
C ALA A 12 -24.83 27.59 16.37
N HIS A 13 -24.55 26.32 16.04
CA HIS A 13 -23.63 25.47 16.79
C HIS A 13 -22.49 24.94 15.91
N LEU A 14 -22.18 25.62 14.79
CA LEU A 14 -21.17 25.16 13.83
C LEU A 14 -19.80 24.86 14.46
N LEU A 15 -19.39 25.65 15.45
CA LEU A 15 -18.13 25.47 16.17
C LEU A 15 -18.19 24.38 17.25
N GLU A 16 -19.37 23.83 17.56
CA GLU A 16 -19.51 22.77 18.54
C GLU A 16 -19.13 21.40 17.95
N SER A 17 -18.43 20.59 18.73
CA SER A 17 -18.07 19.24 18.34
C SER A 17 -19.29 18.31 18.38
N PHE A 18 -19.63 17.70 17.25
CA PHE A 18 -20.73 16.75 17.16
C PHE A 18 -20.51 15.50 18.03
N VAL A 19 -21.51 15.16 18.85
CA VAL A 19 -21.52 13.94 19.66
C VAL A 19 -22.56 12.95 19.14
N TRP A 20 -22.12 11.77 18.72
CA TRP A 20 -23.03 10.72 18.27
C TRP A 20 -23.61 9.93 19.46
N HIS A 21 -24.63 10.49 20.12
CA HIS A 21 -25.24 9.90 21.31
C HIS A 21 -25.71 8.45 21.12
N LYS A 22 -26.38 8.14 20.00
CA LYS A 22 -26.84 6.78 19.67
C LYS A 22 -25.70 5.76 19.52
N LYS A 23 -24.55 6.20 19.01
CA LYS A 23 -23.35 5.35 18.92
C LYS A 23 -22.74 5.13 20.30
N ARG A 24 -22.68 6.17 21.13
CA ARG A 24 -22.21 6.06 22.53
C ARG A 24 -23.07 5.11 23.37
N GLU A 25 -24.38 5.10 23.14
CA GLU A 25 -25.29 4.11 23.74
C GLU A 25 -24.96 2.70 23.30
N LYS A 26 -24.84 2.49 21.98
CA LYS A 26 -24.51 1.18 21.41
C LYS A 26 -23.16 0.64 21.88
N ASP A 27 -22.15 1.51 22.00
CA ASP A 27 -20.80 1.14 22.40
C ASP A 27 -20.63 1.04 23.93
N GLY A 28 -21.68 1.34 24.71
CA GLY A 28 -21.68 1.30 26.18
C GLY A 28 -20.86 2.42 26.83
N GLU A 29 -20.57 3.49 26.08
CA GLU A 29 -19.65 4.57 26.47
C GLU A 29 -20.36 5.78 27.11
N GLN A 30 -21.61 5.60 27.56
CA GLN A 30 -22.36 6.65 28.26
C GLN A 30 -21.79 6.95 29.66
N HIS A 31 -21.22 5.94 30.33
CA HIS A 31 -20.72 6.06 31.70
C HIS A 31 -19.22 6.36 31.79
N LEU A 32 -18.50 6.30 30.67
CA LEU A 32 -17.05 6.54 30.64
C LEU A 32 -16.76 8.03 30.75
N LYS A 33 -15.77 8.37 31.57
CA LYS A 33 -15.26 9.74 31.67
C LYS A 33 -14.55 10.11 30.36
N GLU A 34 -14.63 11.38 29.99
CA GLU A 34 -14.03 11.92 28.78
C GLU A 34 -12.52 11.66 28.66
N GLU A 35 -11.82 11.62 29.81
CA GLU A 35 -10.40 11.26 29.86
C GLU A 35 -10.12 9.80 29.46
N GLU A 36 -10.96 8.87 29.91
CA GLU A 36 -10.83 7.45 29.59
C GLU A 36 -11.17 7.17 28.11
N MET A 37 -12.16 7.90 27.59
CA MET A 37 -12.48 7.93 26.17
C MET A 37 -11.31 8.39 25.31
N ARG A 38 -10.69 9.52 25.68
CA ARG A 38 -9.51 10.04 24.99
C ARG A 38 -8.35 9.05 25.04
N ARG A 39 -8.16 8.35 26.16
CA ARG A 39 -7.12 7.33 26.30
C ARG A 39 -7.38 6.13 25.39
N ARG A 40 -8.62 5.65 25.34
CA ARG A 40 -9.04 4.53 24.47
C ARG A 40 -8.91 4.89 23.00
N GLU A 41 -9.28 6.10 22.62
CA GLU A 41 -9.12 6.58 21.24
C GLU A 41 -7.64 6.67 20.84
N LYS A 42 -6.78 7.22 21.71
CA LYS A 42 -5.33 7.24 21.48
C LYS A 42 -4.76 5.83 21.30
N LEU A 43 -5.19 4.87 22.12
CA LEU A 43 -4.77 3.47 21.98
C LEU A 43 -5.22 2.89 20.65
N ARG A 44 -6.49 3.09 20.25
CA ARG A 44 -7.00 2.62 18.95
C ARG A 44 -6.24 3.24 17.79
N GLN A 45 -5.92 4.53 17.85
CA GLN A 45 -5.12 5.21 16.83
C GLN A 45 -3.70 4.64 16.77
N HIS A 46 -3.09 4.36 17.92
CA HIS A 46 -1.77 3.73 17.98
C HIS A 46 -1.80 2.32 17.36
N GLU A 47 -2.74 1.46 17.77
CA GLU A 47 -2.90 0.11 17.22
C GLU A 47 -3.24 0.10 15.71
N ALA A 48 -3.92 1.13 15.22
CA ALA A 48 -4.19 1.29 13.79
C ALA A 48 -2.91 1.63 13.03
N LYS A 49 -2.10 2.57 13.55
CA LYS A 49 -0.81 2.96 12.97
C LYS A 49 0.19 1.80 12.95
N GLU A 50 0.28 1.04 14.03
CA GLU A 50 1.15 -0.15 14.11
C GLU A 50 0.77 -1.19 13.06
N ARG A 51 -0.54 -1.44 12.89
CA ARG A 51 -1.03 -2.37 11.85
C ARG A 51 -0.80 -1.86 10.43
N GLU A 52 -0.85 -0.55 10.22
CA GLU A 52 -0.56 0.06 8.93
C GLU A 52 0.92 -0.08 8.58
N HIS A 53 1.80 0.21 9.54
CA HIS A 53 3.24 0.03 9.39
C HIS A 53 3.61 -1.45 9.13
N GLU A 54 3.05 -2.39 9.89
CA GLU A 54 3.29 -3.83 9.67
C GLU A 54 2.83 -4.30 8.28
N LYS A 55 1.69 -3.79 7.80
CA LYS A 55 1.21 -4.08 6.44
C LYS A 55 2.15 -3.50 5.40
N GLN A 56 2.59 -2.26 5.58
CA GLN A 56 3.50 -1.61 4.67
C GLN A 56 4.83 -2.37 4.59
N THR A 57 5.44 -2.72 5.72
CA THR A 57 6.70 -3.50 5.73
C THR A 57 6.53 -4.85 5.04
N ARG A 58 5.39 -5.51 5.27
CA ARG A 58 5.10 -6.79 4.62
C ARG A 58 4.87 -6.65 3.11
N GLU A 59 4.26 -5.56 2.67
CA GLU A 59 4.08 -5.26 1.25
C GLU A 59 5.42 -4.93 0.58
N GLU A 60 6.27 -4.14 1.22
CA GLU A 60 7.62 -3.83 0.76
C GLU A 60 8.50 -5.10 0.65
N GLU A 61 8.46 -5.99 1.65
CA GLU A 61 9.14 -7.30 1.58
C GLU A 61 8.63 -8.18 0.44
N ARG A 62 7.33 -8.13 0.15
CA ARG A 62 6.74 -8.88 -0.97
C ARG A 62 7.14 -8.31 -2.31
N GLU A 63 7.17 -6.98 -2.43
CA GLU A 63 7.56 -6.28 -3.65
C GLU A 63 9.05 -6.53 -3.96
N THR A 64 9.92 -6.42 -2.95
CA THR A 64 11.34 -6.71 -3.10
C THR A 64 11.58 -8.15 -3.53
N LEU A 65 10.94 -9.13 -2.88
CA LEU A 65 11.04 -10.53 -3.29
C LEU A 65 10.50 -10.78 -4.71
N GLN A 66 9.43 -10.10 -5.10
CA GLN A 66 8.87 -10.23 -6.45
C GLN A 66 9.85 -9.66 -7.49
N ARG A 67 10.46 -8.51 -7.20
CA ARG A 67 11.45 -7.87 -8.05
C ARG A 67 12.70 -8.73 -8.22
N GLU A 68 13.17 -9.36 -7.15
CA GLU A 68 14.30 -10.31 -7.21
C GLU A 68 13.97 -11.52 -8.10
N LYS A 69 12.79 -12.11 -7.94
CA LYS A 69 12.33 -13.22 -8.80
C LYS A 69 12.24 -12.83 -10.28
N GLU A 70 11.76 -11.62 -10.57
CA GLU A 70 11.68 -11.11 -11.94
C GLU A 70 13.08 -10.87 -12.51
N ALA A 71 14.02 -10.35 -11.71
CA ALA A 71 15.40 -10.17 -12.13
C ALA A 71 16.10 -11.50 -12.43
N ASP A 72 15.91 -12.52 -11.59
CA ASP A 72 16.44 -13.87 -11.83
C ASP A 72 15.84 -14.48 -13.10
N SER A 73 14.53 -14.36 -13.29
CA SER A 73 13.84 -14.84 -14.49
C SER A 73 14.35 -14.14 -15.76
N PHE A 74 14.58 -12.82 -15.67
CA PHE A 74 15.12 -12.04 -16.79
C PHE A 74 16.53 -12.49 -17.16
N LYS A 75 17.38 -12.76 -16.16
CA LYS A 75 18.73 -13.27 -16.39
C LYS A 75 18.70 -14.65 -17.07
N GLU A 76 17.83 -15.55 -16.63
CA GLU A 76 17.66 -16.86 -17.28
C GLU A 76 17.22 -16.71 -18.74
N TRP A 77 16.35 -15.75 -19.05
CA TRP A 77 15.96 -15.45 -20.42
C TRP A 77 17.10 -14.90 -21.28
N GLU A 78 17.92 -14.00 -20.74
CA GLU A 78 19.10 -13.47 -21.42
C GLU A 78 20.07 -14.60 -21.78
N GLU A 79 20.34 -15.53 -20.85
CA GLU A 79 21.21 -16.69 -21.10
C GLU A 79 20.64 -17.62 -22.19
N GLN A 80 19.32 -17.82 -22.23
CA GLN A 80 18.66 -18.60 -23.27
C GLN A 80 18.71 -17.91 -24.63
N GLU A 81 18.54 -16.58 -24.67
CA GLU A 81 18.62 -15.78 -25.89
C GLU A 81 20.05 -15.80 -26.48
N ASP A 82 21.06 -15.65 -25.64
CA ASP A 82 22.47 -15.76 -26.04
C ASP A 82 22.79 -17.13 -26.64
N GLN A 83 22.32 -18.20 -25.99
CA GLN A 83 22.50 -19.57 -26.49
C GLN A 83 21.80 -19.75 -27.85
N PHE A 84 20.58 -19.23 -27.99
CA PHE A 84 19.85 -19.27 -29.25
C PHE A 84 20.60 -18.52 -30.37
N HIS A 85 21.11 -17.33 -30.10
CA HIS A 85 21.90 -16.57 -31.07
C HIS A 85 23.20 -17.27 -31.46
N LEU A 86 23.89 -17.91 -30.50
CA LEU A 86 25.08 -18.71 -30.76
C LEU A 86 24.77 -19.89 -31.68
N GLU A 87 23.67 -20.61 -31.43
CA GLU A 87 23.22 -21.73 -32.27
C GLU A 87 22.82 -21.27 -33.66
N GLN A 88 22.10 -20.14 -33.77
CA GLN A 88 21.76 -19.52 -35.04
C GLN A 88 23.01 -19.15 -35.85
N ALA A 89 24.03 -18.55 -35.21
CA ALA A 89 25.29 -18.22 -35.89
C ALA A 89 26.01 -19.47 -36.41
N LYS A 90 26.07 -20.54 -35.60
CA LYS A 90 26.63 -21.84 -36.00
C LYS A 90 25.87 -22.44 -37.18
N LEU A 91 24.54 -22.41 -37.14
CA LEU A 91 23.68 -22.92 -38.20
C LEU A 91 23.89 -22.12 -39.50
N ARG A 92 23.88 -20.79 -39.43
CA ARG A 92 24.13 -19.90 -40.56
C ARG A 92 25.50 -20.16 -41.19
N LEU A 93 26.55 -20.37 -40.39
CA LEU A 93 27.88 -20.71 -40.88
C LEU A 93 27.87 -22.04 -41.67
N LYS A 94 27.22 -23.07 -41.13
CA LYS A 94 27.10 -24.38 -41.80
C LYS A 94 26.39 -24.25 -43.15
N LEU A 95 25.25 -23.56 -43.17
CA LEU A 95 24.48 -23.32 -44.40
C LEU A 95 25.30 -22.54 -45.42
N ARG A 96 26.03 -21.52 -44.97
CA ARG A 96 26.90 -20.71 -45.82
C ARG A 96 28.01 -21.52 -46.51
N ILE A 97 28.68 -22.41 -45.77
CA ILE A 97 29.69 -23.32 -46.31
C ILE A 97 29.05 -24.28 -47.33
N GLN A 98 27.87 -24.82 -47.02
CA GLN A 98 27.15 -25.72 -47.90
C GLN A 98 26.71 -25.03 -49.21
N ASP A 99 26.28 -23.77 -49.14
CA ASP A 99 25.86 -22.96 -50.28
C ASP A 99 27.04 -22.32 -51.06
N GLY A 100 28.28 -22.53 -50.61
CA GLY A 100 29.51 -22.12 -51.31
C GLY A 100 29.79 -20.61 -51.31
N ARG A 101 29.37 -19.87 -50.26
CA ARG A 101 29.58 -18.41 -50.11
C ARG A 101 30.42 -18.01 -48.90
#